data_AF-A0A7Y4Y769-F1
#
_entry.id   AF-A0A7Y4Y769-F1
#
_cell.length_a   1.000
_cell.length_b   1.000
_cell.length_c   1.000
_cell.angle_alpha   90.00
_cell.angle_beta   90.00
_cell.angle_gamma   90.00
#
_symmetry.space_group_name_H-M   'P 1'
#
loop_
_entity.id
_entity.type
_entity.pdbx_description
1 polymer ?
#
loop_
_entity_poly.entity_id
_entity_poly.type
_entity_poly.pdbx_seq_one_letter_code
_entity_poly.pdbx_strand_id
1 'polypeptide(L)'
;MLFTNINAEEIVLGKNVVIEPTARITGVNGKAKKIIIGDNVYIGQDVQIICNEFSVQDYTKIHHHTNLHGEQPLCIGYNCWIGQYSIIDSMGGATIGNNCGIGAHSQLWSHIRYGDTLEGCQFKSEAPLVVGNDVWFVGHCIVSPIVAEDKSMALAGSVITHNMKYNEIYAGTPAKSISDKVGMQFKPVTIEEKLEKMNAYIKEWGGPVEKIKIISESKSENLQDDISYFNVTERTYTKKQTFEEISFIKFLLPHRAKFIPGK
;
A
#
# COMPACT_ATOMS: atom_id res chain seq x y z
N MET A 1 -9.25 -2.28 22.74
CA MET A 1 -8.03 -1.80 23.43
C MET A 1 -7.83 -0.36 23.05
N LEU A 2 -7.53 0.52 24.02
CA LEU A 2 -6.98 1.83 23.71
C LEU A 2 -5.48 1.64 23.45
N PHE A 3 -5.02 1.95 22.24
CA PHE A 3 -3.60 1.93 21.90
C PHE A 3 -2.91 3.09 22.61
N THR A 4 -2.01 2.79 23.57
CA THR A 4 -1.28 3.82 24.34
C THR A 4 -0.14 4.46 23.54
N ASN A 5 0.19 3.89 22.40
CA ASN A 5 1.27 4.30 21.51
C ASN A 5 0.82 5.12 20.29
N ILE A 6 -0.43 5.61 20.31
CA ILE A 6 -0.96 6.58 19.35
C ILE A 6 -1.21 7.91 20.06
N ASN A 7 -0.55 8.97 19.60
CA ASN A 7 -0.69 10.32 20.11
C ASN A 7 -1.30 11.23 19.04
N ALA A 8 -2.62 11.37 19.06
CA ALA A 8 -3.36 12.14 18.07
C ALA A 8 -4.59 12.85 18.68
N GLU A 9 -5.10 13.86 17.98
CA GLU A 9 -6.36 14.57 18.28
C GLU A 9 -7.56 13.76 17.79
N GLU A 10 -7.54 13.32 16.52
CA GLU A 10 -8.55 12.44 15.94
C GLU A 10 -7.95 11.07 15.60
N ILE A 11 -8.63 10.00 16.03
CA ILE A 11 -8.23 8.61 15.78
C ILE A 11 -9.43 7.84 15.23
N VAL A 12 -9.28 7.28 14.03
CA VAL A 12 -10.25 6.36 13.42
C VAL A 12 -9.56 5.01 13.21
N LEU A 13 -10.09 3.96 13.85
CA LEU A 13 -9.54 2.60 13.78
C LEU A 13 -10.58 1.62 13.26
N GLY A 14 -10.15 0.80 12.30
CA GLY A 14 -10.89 -0.35 11.84
C GLY A 14 -10.89 -1.50 12.86
N LYS A 15 -11.60 -2.56 12.49
CA LYS A 15 -11.64 -3.85 13.19
C LYS A 15 -10.38 -4.66 12.90
N ASN A 16 -9.98 -5.49 13.85
CA ASN A 16 -8.84 -6.40 13.75
C ASN A 16 -7.50 -5.70 13.43
N VAL A 17 -7.37 -4.43 13.80
CA VAL A 17 -6.12 -3.69 13.72
C VAL A 17 -5.15 -4.25 14.75
N VAL A 18 -3.93 -4.55 14.30
CA VAL A 18 -2.83 -4.98 15.16
C VAL A 18 -1.73 -3.93 15.08
N ILE A 19 -1.38 -3.36 16.23
CA ILE A 19 -0.26 -2.42 16.38
C ILE A 19 0.60 -2.96 17.50
N GLU A 20 1.85 -3.30 17.17
CA GLU A 20 2.80 -3.82 18.14
C GLU A 20 3.09 -2.78 19.22
N PRO A 21 3.28 -3.17 20.50
CA PRO A 21 3.43 -2.22 21.61
C PRO A 21 4.59 -1.24 21.46
N THR A 22 5.65 -1.60 20.73
CA THR A 22 6.82 -0.75 20.52
C THR A 22 6.72 0.18 19.31
N ALA A 23 5.67 0.03 18.49
CA ALA A 23 5.38 1.02 17.44
C ALA A 23 5.05 2.37 18.08
N ARG A 24 5.30 3.48 17.37
CA ARG A 24 5.00 4.84 17.83
C ARG A 24 4.33 5.63 16.72
N ILE A 25 3.14 6.17 16.99
CA ILE A 25 2.36 6.96 16.05
C ILE A 25 2.07 8.33 16.67
N THR A 26 2.53 9.42 16.06
CA THR A 26 2.42 10.78 16.62
C THR A 26 2.54 11.85 15.53
N GLY A 27 2.24 13.10 15.87
CA GLY A 27 2.52 14.26 15.00
C GLY A 27 3.97 14.71 15.08
N VAL A 28 4.39 15.55 14.14
CA VAL A 28 5.78 16.05 14.04
C VAL A 28 6.16 16.87 15.29
N ASN A 29 5.24 17.71 15.76
CA ASN A 29 5.43 18.62 16.90
C ASN A 29 4.44 18.33 18.03
N GLY A 30 4.21 17.05 18.36
CA GLY A 30 3.28 16.63 19.40
C GLY A 30 2.19 15.70 18.87
N LYS A 31 0.92 16.01 19.14
CA LYS A 31 -0.19 15.19 18.66
C LYS A 31 -0.30 15.26 17.14
N ALA A 32 -0.58 14.12 16.50
CA ALA A 32 -1.06 14.14 15.12
C ALA A 32 -2.46 14.77 15.11
N LYS A 33 -2.80 15.51 14.05
CA LYS A 33 -4.15 16.05 13.86
C LYS A 33 -5.13 14.90 13.61
N LYS A 34 -4.77 13.97 12.73
CA LYS A 34 -5.65 12.87 12.32
C LYS A 34 -4.88 11.59 11.97
N ILE A 35 -5.31 10.48 12.55
CA ILE A 35 -4.81 9.14 12.24
C ILE A 35 -5.99 8.27 11.82
N ILE A 36 -5.92 7.68 10.63
CA ILE A 36 -6.91 6.73 10.10
C ILE A 36 -6.22 5.40 9.81
N ILE A 37 -6.68 4.32 10.43
CA ILE A 37 -6.16 2.97 10.20
C ILE A 37 -7.34 2.06 9.85
N GLY A 38 -7.33 1.49 8.65
CA GLY A 38 -8.36 0.60 8.13
C GLY A 38 -8.41 -0.77 8.81
N ASP A 39 -9.33 -1.62 8.38
CA ASP A 39 -9.55 -2.94 8.96
C ASP A 39 -8.39 -3.90 8.64
N ASN A 40 -8.09 -4.81 9.57
CA ASN A 40 -7.07 -5.85 9.40
C ASN A 40 -5.68 -5.32 9.05
N VAL A 41 -5.38 -4.05 9.36
CA VAL A 41 -4.06 -3.46 9.21
C VAL A 41 -3.12 -4.04 10.28
N TYR A 42 -1.88 -4.31 9.87
CA TYR A 42 -0.80 -4.71 10.76
C TYR A 42 0.30 -3.64 10.78
N ILE A 43 0.67 -3.19 11.97
CA ILE A 43 1.81 -2.30 12.22
C ILE A 43 2.79 -3.02 13.15
N GLY A 44 3.97 -3.33 12.63
CA GLY A 44 4.99 -4.11 13.29
C GLY A 44 5.77 -3.37 14.38
N GLN A 45 6.62 -4.13 15.06
CA GLN A 45 7.50 -3.64 16.12
C GLN A 45 8.42 -2.52 15.63
N ASP A 46 8.63 -1.53 16.49
CA ASP A 46 9.54 -0.41 16.26
C ASP A 46 9.26 0.39 14.99
N VAL A 47 8.04 0.29 14.46
CA VAL A 47 7.55 1.20 13.42
C VAL A 47 7.36 2.58 14.01
N GLN A 48 7.86 3.60 13.31
CA GLN A 48 7.67 4.99 13.69
C GLN A 48 6.84 5.69 12.61
N ILE A 49 5.69 6.23 13.00
CA ILE A 49 4.83 7.07 12.16
C ILE A 49 4.79 8.45 12.80
N ILE A 50 5.48 9.41 12.18
CA ILE A 50 5.63 10.79 12.67
C ILE A 50 5.06 11.73 11.61
N CYS A 51 3.73 11.80 11.56
CA CYS A 51 2.97 12.54 10.56
C CYS A 51 1.84 13.31 11.23
N ASN A 52 1.60 14.56 10.79
CA ASN A 52 0.45 15.32 11.29
C ASN A 52 -0.88 14.70 10.84
N GLU A 53 -0.92 14.18 9.63
CA GLU A 53 -2.06 13.47 9.06
C GLU A 53 -1.58 12.18 8.40
N PHE A 54 -2.09 11.04 8.86
CA PHE A 54 -1.73 9.73 8.33
C PHE A 54 -2.98 8.89 8.09
N SER A 55 -3.05 8.27 6.92
CA SER A 55 -4.09 7.28 6.62
C SER A 55 -3.51 6.03 5.99
N VAL A 56 -4.00 4.87 6.42
CA VAL A 56 -3.68 3.56 5.84
C VAL A 56 -4.95 2.72 5.71
N GLN A 57 -5.21 2.16 4.53
CA GLN A 57 -6.44 1.41 4.26
C GLN A 57 -6.30 -0.09 4.56
N ASP A 58 -7.42 -0.82 4.45
CA ASP A 58 -7.54 -2.20 4.93
C ASP A 58 -6.45 -3.15 4.40
N TYR A 59 -6.12 -4.15 5.22
CA TYR A 59 -5.19 -5.25 4.92
C TYR A 59 -3.77 -4.83 4.55
N THR A 60 -3.43 -3.55 4.67
CA THR A 60 -2.05 -3.07 4.53
C THR A 60 -1.20 -3.51 5.72
N LYS A 61 0.04 -3.91 5.43
CA LYS A 61 1.03 -4.32 6.42
C LYS A 61 2.22 -3.38 6.39
N ILE A 62 2.54 -2.79 7.53
CA ILE A 62 3.75 -2.00 7.76
C ILE A 62 4.67 -2.82 8.65
N HIS A 63 5.73 -3.36 8.06
CA HIS A 63 6.64 -4.25 8.76
C HIS A 63 7.64 -3.51 9.66
N HIS A 64 8.25 -4.29 10.54
CA HIS A 64 9.11 -3.82 11.63
C HIS A 64 10.18 -2.81 11.21
N HIS A 65 10.54 -1.91 12.12
CA HIS A 65 11.63 -0.95 11.95
C HIS A 65 11.48 0.01 10.75
N THR A 66 10.26 0.17 10.22
CA THR A 66 9.96 1.14 9.16
C THR A 66 9.76 2.53 9.76
N ASN A 67 10.24 3.56 9.08
CA ASN A 67 10.04 4.96 9.45
C ASN A 67 9.19 5.69 8.40
N LEU A 68 8.06 6.24 8.83
CA LEU A 68 7.14 7.00 8.01
C LEU A 68 7.05 8.38 8.65
N HIS A 69 7.43 9.44 7.94
CA HIS A 69 7.50 10.77 8.55
C HIS A 69 7.17 11.89 7.57
N GLY A 70 6.68 13.02 8.08
CA GLY A 70 6.51 14.23 7.29
C GLY A 70 5.47 15.19 7.84
N GLU A 71 5.56 16.44 7.39
CA GLU A 71 4.65 17.52 7.80
C GLU A 71 3.33 17.51 7.01
N GLN A 72 3.37 17.10 5.74
CA GLN A 72 2.21 16.98 4.86
C GLN A 72 1.55 15.60 5.01
N PRO A 73 0.32 15.43 4.50
CA PRO A 73 -0.38 14.15 4.62
C PRO A 73 0.37 12.98 3.97
N LEU A 74 0.34 11.83 4.66
CA LEU A 74 0.78 10.54 4.14
C LEU A 74 -0.42 9.59 4.02
N CYS A 75 -0.71 9.17 2.80
CA CYS A 75 -1.84 8.30 2.49
C CYS A 75 -1.36 6.99 1.87
N ILE A 76 -1.77 5.85 2.43
CA ILE A 76 -1.43 4.51 1.93
C ILE A 76 -2.71 3.71 1.66
N GLY A 77 -2.84 3.19 0.44
CA GLY A 77 -4.00 2.45 -0.04
C GLY A 77 -4.16 1.06 0.59
N TYR A 78 -5.06 0.27 0.00
CA TYR A 78 -5.41 -1.08 0.45
C TYR A 78 -4.34 -2.10 0.10
N ASN A 79 -4.24 -3.20 0.85
CA ASN A 79 -3.40 -4.37 0.53
C ASN A 79 -1.92 -4.05 0.25
N CYS A 80 -1.39 -2.97 0.82
CA CYS A 80 -0.01 -2.59 0.60
C CYS A 80 0.92 -3.41 1.51
N TRP A 81 2.13 -3.63 1.04
CA TRP A 81 3.20 -4.26 1.80
C TRP A 81 4.35 -3.28 1.93
N ILE A 82 4.62 -2.78 3.14
CA ILE A 82 5.76 -1.93 3.44
C ILE A 82 6.78 -2.76 4.19
N GLY A 83 7.87 -3.11 3.52
CA GLY A 83 8.93 -3.96 4.02
C GLY A 83 9.75 -3.33 5.13
N GLN A 84 10.41 -4.18 5.91
CA GLN A 84 11.21 -3.76 7.05
C GLN A 84 12.28 -2.74 6.66
N TYR A 85 12.61 -1.85 7.60
CA TYR A 85 13.67 -0.85 7.44
C TYR A 85 13.47 0.12 6.27
N SER A 86 12.24 0.23 5.75
CA SER A 86 11.93 1.21 4.73
C SER A 86 11.71 2.59 5.34
N ILE A 87 11.98 3.63 4.54
CA ILE A 87 11.71 5.02 4.88
C ILE A 87 10.70 5.57 3.88
N ILE A 88 9.62 6.18 4.37
CA ILE A 88 8.66 6.91 3.56
C ILE A 88 8.57 8.32 4.11
N ASP A 89 9.10 9.26 3.34
CA ASP A 89 9.09 10.68 3.65
C ASP A 89 7.92 11.37 2.92
N SER A 90 7.23 12.21 3.68
CA SER A 90 6.04 12.97 3.27
C SER A 90 6.15 14.45 3.62
N MET A 91 7.37 15.00 3.76
CA MET A 91 7.56 16.44 3.93
C MET A 91 6.99 17.26 2.76
N GLY A 92 7.08 16.77 1.52
CA GLY A 92 6.41 17.31 0.33
C GLY A 92 5.05 16.67 0.03
N GLY A 93 4.59 15.78 0.91
CA GLY A 93 3.40 14.93 0.74
C GLY A 93 3.73 13.60 0.05
N ALA A 94 3.02 12.55 0.44
CA ALA A 94 3.16 11.24 -0.19
C ALA A 94 1.83 10.50 -0.26
N THR A 95 1.51 9.98 -1.45
CA THR A 95 0.33 9.15 -1.71
C THR A 95 0.76 7.85 -2.34
N ILE A 96 0.41 6.73 -1.72
CA ILE A 96 0.61 5.37 -2.21
C ILE A 96 -0.75 4.76 -2.50
N GLY A 97 -0.97 4.33 -3.74
CA GLY A 97 -2.19 3.68 -4.19
C GLY A 97 -2.39 2.29 -3.61
N ASN A 98 -3.28 1.52 -4.22
CA ASN A 98 -3.64 0.19 -3.71
C ASN A 98 -2.66 -0.87 -4.19
N ASN A 99 -2.59 -1.99 -3.47
CA ASN A 99 -1.90 -3.20 -3.89
C ASN A 99 -0.38 -3.04 -4.10
N CYS A 100 0.22 -1.99 -3.53
CA CYS A 100 1.63 -1.67 -3.74
C CYS A 100 2.56 -2.52 -2.88
N GLY A 101 3.75 -2.79 -3.41
CA GLY A 101 4.85 -3.38 -2.66
C GLY A 101 5.99 -2.38 -2.53
N ILE A 102 6.34 -2.02 -1.30
CA ILE A 102 7.55 -1.26 -0.97
C ILE A 102 8.53 -2.24 -0.32
N GLY A 103 9.47 -2.73 -1.12
CA GLY A 103 10.55 -3.63 -0.76
C GLY A 103 11.29 -3.23 0.50
N ALA A 104 11.74 -4.20 1.31
CA ALA A 104 12.55 -3.92 2.49
C ALA A 104 13.77 -3.03 2.14
N HIS A 105 14.18 -2.17 3.08
CA HIS A 105 15.26 -1.20 2.93
C HIS A 105 15.06 -0.17 1.80
N SER A 106 13.84 0.04 1.30
CA SER A 106 13.59 1.08 0.29
C SER A 106 13.38 2.44 0.95
N GLN A 107 13.78 3.50 0.27
CA GLN A 107 13.65 4.88 0.74
C GLN A 107 12.93 5.71 -0.32
N LEU A 108 11.79 6.26 0.08
CA LEU A 108 10.89 7.02 -0.76
C LEU A 108 10.87 8.47 -0.25
N TRP A 109 11.45 9.39 -1.03
CA TRP A 109 11.68 10.78 -0.62
C TRP A 109 10.74 11.76 -1.33
N SER A 110 10.31 12.79 -0.59
CA SER A 110 9.45 13.89 -1.05
C SER A 110 10.11 15.27 -0.89
N HIS A 111 11.30 15.36 -0.27
CA HIS A 111 12.02 16.62 -0.08
C HIS A 111 13.54 16.47 -0.09
N ILE A 112 14.21 17.61 -0.25
CA ILE A 112 15.64 17.79 0.02
C ILE A 112 15.81 19.09 0.80
N ARG A 113 16.35 18.99 2.02
CA ARG A 113 16.56 20.14 2.90
C ARG A 113 17.67 19.81 3.91
N TYR A 114 18.84 20.40 3.74
CA TYR A 114 19.92 20.29 4.72
C TYR A 114 20.94 21.42 4.64
N GLY A 115 21.37 21.78 3.42
CA GLY A 115 22.46 22.72 3.23
C GLY A 115 22.14 24.14 3.72
N ASP A 116 23.21 24.87 4.07
CA ASP A 116 23.12 26.21 4.62
C ASP A 116 22.79 27.24 3.53
N THR A 117 21.57 27.76 3.55
CA THR A 117 21.12 28.78 2.60
C THR A 117 21.77 30.14 2.85
N LEU A 118 22.31 30.40 4.05
CA LEU A 118 23.08 31.61 4.34
C LEU A 118 24.42 31.59 3.57
N GLU A 119 25.04 30.42 3.47
CA GLU A 119 26.24 30.16 2.67
C GLU A 119 25.94 29.90 1.18
N GLY A 120 24.71 30.15 0.74
CA GLY A 120 24.32 30.07 -0.67
C GLY A 120 23.90 28.69 -1.17
N CYS A 121 23.58 27.74 -0.29
CA CYS A 121 23.01 26.46 -0.72
C CYS A 121 21.69 26.69 -1.48
N GLN A 122 21.60 26.18 -2.70
CA GLN A 122 20.41 26.29 -3.55
C GLN A 122 19.48 25.07 -3.45
N PHE A 123 19.86 24.03 -2.71
CA PHE A 123 19.16 22.76 -2.63
C PHE A 123 18.19 22.74 -1.44
N LYS A 124 17.05 23.40 -1.64
CA LYS A 124 15.88 23.36 -0.75
C LYS A 124 14.63 23.24 -1.60
N SER A 125 14.07 22.03 -1.67
CA SER A 125 12.83 21.78 -2.42
C SER A 125 12.04 20.63 -1.82
N GLU A 126 10.75 20.64 -2.12
CA GLU A 126 9.81 19.57 -1.80
C GLU A 126 8.87 19.40 -2.99
N ALA A 127 8.48 18.16 -3.24
CA ALA A 127 7.54 17.80 -4.28
C ALA A 127 6.80 16.52 -3.85
N PRO A 128 5.52 16.36 -4.26
CA PRO A 128 4.75 15.22 -3.85
C PRO A 128 5.31 13.93 -4.46
N LEU A 129 5.41 12.89 -3.64
CA LEU A 129 5.60 11.52 -4.10
C LEU A 129 4.23 10.89 -4.39
N VAL A 130 3.98 10.51 -5.64
CA VAL A 130 2.70 9.93 -6.06
C VAL A 130 2.94 8.55 -6.65
N VAL A 131 2.48 7.52 -5.95
CA VAL A 131 2.57 6.12 -6.37
C VAL A 131 1.16 5.63 -6.70
N GLY A 132 0.97 5.14 -7.94
CA GLY A 132 -0.28 4.57 -8.44
C GLY A 132 -0.62 3.21 -7.81
N ASN A 133 -1.52 2.46 -8.45
CA ASN A 133 -1.94 1.13 -8.00
C ASN A 133 -1.02 0.02 -8.54
N ASP A 134 -0.88 -1.06 -7.78
CA ASP A 134 -0.10 -2.26 -8.14
C ASP A 134 1.40 -1.97 -8.46
N VAL A 135 1.92 -0.82 -8.01
CA VAL A 135 3.33 -0.46 -8.17
C VAL A 135 4.20 -1.31 -7.24
N TRP A 136 5.35 -1.73 -7.74
CA TRP A 136 6.27 -2.56 -6.95
C TRP A 136 7.71 -2.06 -7.00
N PHE A 137 8.18 -1.55 -5.86
CA PHE A 137 9.60 -1.34 -5.58
C PHE A 137 10.12 -2.62 -4.91
N VAL A 138 11.01 -3.38 -5.54
CA VAL A 138 11.33 -4.74 -5.08
C VAL A 138 12.03 -4.78 -3.72
N GLY A 139 13.10 -4.01 -3.55
CA GLY A 139 13.92 -3.96 -2.33
C GLY A 139 15.13 -3.06 -2.55
N HIS A 140 15.59 -2.38 -1.51
CA HIS A 140 16.71 -1.43 -1.60
C HIS A 140 16.56 -0.36 -2.69
N CYS A 141 15.33 0.07 -3.00
CA CYS A 141 15.12 1.15 -3.98
C CYS A 141 15.32 2.51 -3.30
N ILE A 142 15.97 3.45 -3.99
CA ILE A 142 16.06 4.85 -3.55
C ILE A 142 15.27 5.69 -4.55
N VAL A 143 14.26 6.41 -4.08
CA VAL A 143 13.27 7.05 -4.95
C VAL A 143 13.20 8.54 -4.63
N SER A 144 13.49 9.38 -5.63
CA SER A 144 13.27 10.82 -5.59
C SER A 144 11.76 11.14 -5.59
N PRO A 145 11.36 12.41 -5.37
CA PRO A 145 9.98 12.82 -5.58
C PRO A 145 9.59 12.60 -7.04
N ILE A 146 8.67 11.66 -7.30
CA ILE A 146 8.25 11.26 -8.64
C ILE A 146 6.75 10.95 -8.68
N VAL A 147 6.25 10.79 -9.91
CA VAL A 147 5.01 10.06 -10.20
C VAL A 147 5.37 8.67 -10.71
N ALA A 148 4.97 7.62 -9.99
CA ALA A 148 5.01 6.24 -10.45
C ALA A 148 3.62 5.80 -10.90
N GLU A 149 3.41 5.68 -12.21
CA GLU A 149 2.13 5.27 -12.79
C GLU A 149 1.77 3.82 -12.43
N ASP A 150 0.48 3.48 -12.52
CA ASP A 150 -0.04 2.16 -12.16
C ASP A 150 0.78 1.02 -12.78
N LYS A 151 0.97 -0.05 -12.00
CA LYS A 151 1.65 -1.29 -12.40
C LYS A 151 3.12 -1.14 -12.77
N SER A 152 3.74 0.00 -12.51
CA SER A 152 5.18 0.17 -12.74
C SER A 152 6.01 -0.56 -11.68
N MET A 153 7.21 -1.01 -12.07
CA MET A 153 8.09 -1.79 -11.21
C MET A 153 9.50 -1.21 -11.18
N ALA A 154 10.12 -1.16 -10.01
CA ALA A 154 11.55 -0.90 -9.85
C ALA A 154 12.24 -2.15 -9.30
N LEU A 155 13.21 -2.69 -10.04
CA LEU A 155 13.99 -3.85 -9.60
C LEU A 155 14.88 -3.50 -8.41
N ALA A 156 15.36 -4.54 -7.72
CA ALA A 156 16.13 -4.38 -6.50
C ALA A 156 17.37 -3.48 -6.71
N GLY A 157 17.64 -2.59 -5.74
CA GLY A 157 18.79 -1.70 -5.77
C GLY A 157 18.69 -0.53 -6.74
N SER A 158 17.53 -0.28 -7.35
CA SER A 158 17.37 0.80 -8.33
C SER A 158 17.32 2.18 -7.67
N VAL A 159 17.97 3.16 -8.30
CA VAL A 159 17.88 4.58 -7.92
C VAL A 159 16.99 5.31 -8.90
N ILE A 160 15.74 5.55 -8.51
CA ILE A 160 14.69 6.13 -9.33
C ILE A 160 14.70 7.65 -9.17
N THR A 161 15.14 8.36 -10.21
CA THR A 161 15.25 9.83 -10.20
C THR A 161 14.26 10.53 -11.15
N HIS A 162 13.40 9.76 -11.84
CA HIS A 162 12.42 10.24 -12.81
C HIS A 162 11.14 9.41 -12.71
N ASN A 163 10.04 9.96 -13.23
CA ASN A 163 8.73 9.29 -13.24
C ASN A 163 8.79 7.90 -13.88
N MET A 164 8.01 6.97 -13.32
CA MET A 164 7.87 5.61 -13.82
C MET A 164 6.57 5.49 -14.62
N LYS A 165 6.65 4.88 -15.80
CA LYS A 165 5.54 4.73 -16.75
C LYS A 165 4.73 3.48 -16.49
N TYR A 166 3.45 3.55 -16.87
CA TYR A 166 2.48 2.48 -16.68
C TYR A 166 3.06 1.13 -17.11
N ASN A 167 3.04 0.17 -16.19
CA ASN A 167 3.43 -1.22 -16.44
C ASN A 167 4.90 -1.47 -16.84
N GLU A 168 5.75 -0.43 -16.88
CA GLU A 168 7.17 -0.55 -17.22
C GLU A 168 8.03 -1.02 -16.04
N ILE A 169 9.14 -1.69 -16.35
CA ILE A 169 10.13 -2.19 -15.40
C ILE A 169 11.41 -1.35 -15.48
N TYR A 170 11.85 -0.83 -14.35
CA TYR A 170 13.03 0.03 -14.20
C TYR A 170 14.15 -0.69 -13.44
N ALA A 171 15.39 -0.47 -13.86
CA ALA A 171 16.58 -1.01 -13.18
C ALA A 171 17.78 -0.06 -13.28
N GLY A 172 18.67 -0.12 -12.27
CA GLY A 172 19.98 0.50 -12.28
C GLY A 172 20.09 1.83 -11.51
N THR A 173 21.26 2.46 -11.63
CA THR A 173 21.64 3.69 -10.92
C THR A 173 22.35 4.67 -11.86
N PRO A 174 21.69 5.73 -12.35
CA PRO A 174 20.25 5.99 -12.23
C PRO A 174 19.43 4.96 -13.01
N ALA A 175 18.23 4.70 -12.54
CA ALA A 175 17.35 3.69 -13.12
C ALA A 175 16.83 4.12 -14.49
N LYS A 176 16.75 3.16 -15.41
CA LYS A 176 16.14 3.32 -16.73
C LYS A 176 15.15 2.19 -16.96
N SER A 177 14.16 2.44 -17.82
CA SER A 177 13.29 1.38 -18.28
C SER A 177 14.11 0.32 -19.02
N ILE A 178 13.85 -0.93 -18.69
CA ILE A 178 14.44 -2.12 -19.33
C ILE A 178 13.35 -3.02 -19.92
N SER A 179 12.12 -2.51 -20.01
CA SER A 179 10.94 -3.30 -20.38
C SER A 179 11.08 -3.97 -21.75
N ASP A 180 11.78 -3.35 -22.70
CA ASP A 180 12.09 -3.94 -24.02
C ASP A 180 12.92 -5.22 -23.93
N LYS A 181 13.62 -5.44 -22.81
CA LYS A 181 14.52 -6.59 -22.59
C LYS A 181 13.87 -7.68 -21.74
N VAL A 182 13.01 -7.32 -20.81
CA VAL A 182 12.46 -8.24 -19.79
C VAL A 182 10.93 -8.39 -19.86
N GLY A 183 10.28 -7.62 -20.73
CA GLY A 183 8.83 -7.50 -20.79
C GLY A 183 8.28 -6.49 -19.78
N MET A 184 6.96 -6.56 -19.59
CA MET A 184 6.21 -5.69 -18.67
C MET A 184 5.91 -6.41 -17.36
N GLN A 185 5.62 -5.66 -16.29
CA GLN A 185 5.29 -6.27 -14.99
C GLN A 185 4.04 -7.15 -15.07
N PHE A 186 2.98 -6.65 -15.72
CA PHE A 186 1.73 -7.37 -15.92
C PHE A 186 1.49 -7.66 -17.39
N LYS A 187 0.92 -8.84 -17.64
CA LYS A 187 0.31 -9.21 -18.92
C LYS A 187 -1.21 -9.09 -18.81
N PRO A 188 -1.93 -8.78 -19.90
CA PRO A 188 -3.38 -8.88 -19.92
C PRO A 188 -3.84 -10.29 -19.52
N VAL A 189 -4.95 -10.36 -18.78
CA VAL A 189 -5.61 -11.61 -18.37
C VAL A 189 -7.10 -11.43 -18.60
N THR A 190 -7.74 -12.36 -19.30
CA THR A 190 -9.17 -12.26 -19.62
C THR A 190 -10.04 -12.47 -18.38
N ILE A 191 -11.32 -12.12 -18.46
CA ILE A 191 -12.24 -12.33 -17.33
C ILE A 191 -12.45 -13.82 -17.07
N GLU A 192 -12.50 -14.65 -18.12
CA GLU A 192 -12.62 -16.10 -18.02
C GLU A 192 -11.42 -16.69 -17.27
N GLU A 193 -10.20 -16.32 -17.64
CA GLU A 193 -8.97 -16.77 -16.95
C GLU A 193 -8.95 -16.34 -15.47
N LYS A 194 -9.45 -15.13 -15.16
CA LYS A 194 -9.59 -14.67 -13.76
C LYS A 194 -10.62 -15.49 -12.99
N LEU A 195 -11.78 -15.78 -13.59
CA LEU A 195 -12.84 -16.59 -12.98
C LEU A 195 -12.34 -18.02 -12.73
N GLU A 196 -11.65 -18.63 -13.69
CA GLU A 196 -11.06 -19.96 -13.55
C GLU A 196 -10.07 -20.00 -12.38
N LYS A 197 -9.14 -19.04 -12.31
CA LYS A 197 -8.18 -18.93 -11.20
C LYS A 197 -8.87 -18.72 -9.85
N MET A 198 -9.83 -17.80 -9.78
CA MET A 198 -10.54 -17.53 -8.53
C MET A 198 -11.39 -18.72 -8.06
N ASN A 199 -11.99 -19.48 -8.97
CA ASN A 199 -12.69 -20.71 -8.64
C ASN A 199 -11.73 -21.80 -8.16
N ALA A 200 -10.51 -21.88 -8.72
CA ALA A 200 -9.47 -22.76 -8.20
C ALA A 200 -9.02 -22.34 -6.79
N TYR A 201 -8.84 -21.04 -6.54
CA TYR A 201 -8.48 -20.49 -5.23
C TYR A 201 -9.55 -20.75 -4.16
N ILE A 202 -10.84 -20.63 -4.49
CA ILE A 202 -11.91 -21.01 -3.55
C ILE A 202 -11.82 -22.49 -3.15
N LYS A 203 -11.54 -23.39 -4.11
CA LYS A 203 -11.38 -24.82 -3.82
C LYS A 203 -10.15 -25.10 -2.97
N GLU A 204 -9.03 -24.41 -3.23
CA GLU A 204 -7.78 -24.54 -2.47
C GLU A 204 -7.92 -24.00 -1.04
N TRP A 205 -8.68 -22.92 -0.84
CA TRP A 205 -8.87 -22.29 0.48
C TRP A 205 -9.50 -23.23 1.52
N GLY A 206 -10.42 -24.11 1.11
CA GLY A 206 -10.99 -25.15 1.97
C GLY A 206 -12.01 -24.66 3.01
N GLY A 207 -12.48 -23.41 2.93
CA GLY A 207 -13.54 -22.87 3.79
C GLY A 207 -14.96 -23.05 3.20
N PRO A 208 -15.99 -22.49 3.87
CA PRO A 208 -17.40 -22.59 3.45
C PRO A 208 -17.66 -21.85 2.12
N VAL A 209 -17.62 -22.59 1.00
CA VAL A 209 -17.71 -22.02 -0.36
C VAL A 209 -19.05 -21.34 -0.65
N GLU A 210 -20.11 -21.69 0.07
CA GLU A 210 -21.43 -21.08 -0.03
C GLU A 210 -21.48 -19.63 0.47
N LYS A 211 -20.51 -19.23 1.31
CA LYS A 211 -20.39 -17.87 1.87
C LYS A 211 -19.59 -16.92 0.99
N ILE A 212 -18.90 -17.43 -0.03
CA ILE A 212 -18.05 -16.65 -0.93
C ILE A 212 -18.48 -16.88 -2.38
N LYS A 213 -18.83 -15.81 -3.11
CA LYS A 213 -19.22 -15.90 -4.52
C LYS A 213 -18.28 -15.09 -5.40
N ILE A 214 -17.72 -15.73 -6.43
CA ILE A 214 -16.96 -15.06 -7.48
C ILE A 214 -17.90 -14.61 -8.58
N ILE A 215 -17.80 -13.35 -8.98
CA ILE A 215 -18.61 -12.74 -10.04
C ILE A 215 -17.73 -11.92 -10.98
N SER A 216 -18.22 -11.65 -12.19
CA SER A 216 -17.56 -10.80 -13.19
C SER A 216 -18.39 -9.58 -13.59
N GLU A 217 -19.69 -9.58 -13.30
CA GLU A 217 -20.60 -8.48 -13.60
C GLU A 217 -20.99 -7.76 -12.32
N SER A 218 -21.07 -6.43 -12.39
CA SER A 218 -21.53 -5.58 -11.29
C SER A 218 -23.02 -5.86 -11.09
N LYS A 219 -23.37 -6.54 -9.99
CA LYS A 219 -24.76 -6.97 -9.77
C LYS A 219 -25.65 -5.79 -9.36
N SER A 220 -26.77 -5.64 -10.05
CA SER A 220 -27.95 -4.90 -9.57
C SER A 220 -28.90 -5.87 -8.85
N GLU A 221 -29.15 -5.56 -7.58
CA GLU A 221 -30.28 -6.02 -6.73
C GLU A 221 -30.26 -7.50 -6.26
N ASN A 222 -30.46 -7.69 -4.94
CA ASN A 222 -30.49 -8.96 -4.17
C ASN A 222 -29.13 -9.59 -3.78
N LEU A 223 -28.20 -8.79 -3.25
CA LEU A 223 -27.06 -9.33 -2.49
C LEU A 223 -27.58 -9.94 -1.18
N GLN A 224 -27.22 -11.19 -0.92
CA GLN A 224 -27.52 -11.82 0.37
C GLN A 224 -26.57 -11.24 1.42
N ASP A 225 -27.11 -10.88 2.58
CA ASP A 225 -26.33 -10.16 3.60
C ASP A 225 -25.20 -10.99 4.21
N ASP A 226 -25.36 -12.31 4.21
CA ASP A 226 -24.42 -13.27 4.78
C ASP A 226 -23.41 -13.84 3.76
N ILE A 227 -23.40 -13.34 2.52
CA ILE A 227 -22.47 -13.76 1.45
C ILE A 227 -21.58 -12.61 1.04
N SER A 228 -20.28 -12.88 0.92
CA SER A 228 -19.32 -11.94 0.35
C SER A 228 -19.06 -12.24 -1.12
N TYR A 229 -19.24 -11.23 -1.96
CA TYR A 229 -19.10 -11.31 -3.40
C TYR A 229 -17.78 -10.67 -3.83
N PHE A 230 -17.00 -11.37 -4.66
CA PHE A 230 -15.72 -10.93 -5.20
C PHE A 230 -15.85 -10.72 -6.71
N ASN A 231 -15.79 -9.46 -7.15
CA ASN A 231 -15.90 -9.07 -8.55
C ASN A 231 -14.51 -9.03 -9.20
N VAL A 232 -14.24 -9.96 -10.11
CA VAL A 232 -12.93 -10.10 -10.78
C VAL A 232 -12.67 -9.06 -11.87
N THR A 233 -13.72 -8.41 -12.36
CA THR A 233 -13.63 -7.35 -13.37
C THR A 233 -13.14 -6.06 -12.72
N GLU A 234 -13.81 -5.63 -11.66
CA GLU A 234 -13.50 -4.40 -10.93
C GLU A 234 -12.39 -4.60 -9.87
N ARG A 235 -12.06 -5.85 -9.54
CA ARG A 235 -11.20 -6.23 -8.40
C ARG A 235 -11.73 -5.67 -7.08
N THR A 236 -13.05 -5.76 -6.91
CA THR A 236 -13.76 -5.31 -5.71
C THR A 236 -14.38 -6.48 -4.95
N TYR A 237 -14.68 -6.29 -3.67
CA TYR A 237 -15.51 -7.21 -2.91
C TYR A 237 -16.54 -6.49 -2.04
N THR A 238 -17.66 -7.15 -1.75
CA THR A 238 -18.64 -6.62 -0.80
C THR A 238 -18.11 -6.80 0.61
N LYS A 239 -17.78 -5.70 1.27
CA LYS A 239 -17.22 -5.72 2.62
C LYS A 239 -18.30 -6.00 3.67
N LYS A 240 -18.35 -7.23 4.17
CA LYS A 240 -19.28 -7.71 5.22
C LYS A 240 -18.58 -7.93 6.56
N GLN A 241 -17.25 -8.01 6.58
CA GLN A 241 -16.44 -8.27 7.79
C GLN A 241 -16.77 -9.60 8.49
N THR A 242 -17.27 -10.60 7.76
CA THR A 242 -17.49 -11.96 8.26
C THR A 242 -16.16 -12.70 8.44
N PHE A 243 -16.16 -13.77 9.23
CA PHE A 243 -14.96 -14.59 9.43
C PHE A 243 -14.49 -15.22 8.11
N GLU A 244 -15.43 -15.73 7.30
CA GLU A 244 -15.18 -16.37 6.01
C GLU A 244 -14.57 -15.40 5.01
N GLU A 245 -15.10 -14.17 4.92
CA GLU A 245 -14.55 -13.11 4.09
C GLU A 245 -13.11 -12.79 4.45
N ILE A 246 -12.85 -12.53 5.73
CA ILE A 246 -11.52 -12.16 6.21
C ILE A 246 -10.54 -13.31 6.01
N SER A 247 -10.98 -14.55 6.29
CA SER A 247 -10.18 -15.77 6.08
C SER A 247 -9.82 -15.96 4.62
N PHE A 248 -10.78 -15.78 3.69
CA PHE A 248 -10.53 -15.90 2.27
C PHE A 248 -9.61 -14.78 1.74
N ILE A 249 -9.81 -13.52 2.16
CA ILE A 249 -8.90 -12.43 1.78
C ILE A 249 -7.48 -12.71 2.28
N LYS A 250 -7.32 -13.16 3.53
CA LYS A 250 -6.00 -13.53 4.07
C LYS A 250 -5.34 -14.67 3.29
N PHE A 251 -6.12 -15.63 2.78
CA PHE A 251 -5.62 -16.69 1.92
C PHE A 251 -5.16 -16.17 0.54
N LEU A 252 -5.89 -15.21 -0.03
CA LEU A 252 -5.54 -14.59 -1.31
C LEU A 252 -4.27 -13.73 -1.22
N LEU A 253 -4.15 -12.96 -0.13
CA LEU A 253 -3.02 -12.07 0.08
C LEU A 253 -1.74 -12.86 0.43
N PRO A 254 -0.55 -12.37 0.00
CA PRO A 254 -0.34 -11.15 -0.79
C PRO A 254 -0.34 -11.37 -2.31
N HIS A 255 -0.25 -12.61 -2.81
CA HIS A 255 0.21 -12.88 -4.18
C HIS A 255 -0.80 -13.60 -5.08
N ARG A 256 -1.83 -14.25 -4.54
CA ARG A 256 -2.82 -14.99 -5.36
C ARG A 256 -3.77 -14.02 -6.05
N ALA A 257 -4.41 -13.15 -5.27
CA ALA A 257 -5.25 -12.08 -5.78
C ALA A 257 -5.37 -10.95 -4.76
N LYS A 258 -5.71 -9.75 -5.22
CA LYS A 258 -5.94 -8.59 -4.36
C LYS A 258 -7.22 -7.88 -4.78
N PHE A 259 -8.12 -7.71 -3.83
CA PHE A 259 -9.42 -7.04 -3.99
C PHE A 259 -9.53 -5.92 -2.97
N ILE A 260 -10.26 -4.87 -3.32
CA ILE A 260 -10.56 -3.75 -2.42
C ILE A 260 -12.07 -3.68 -2.15
N PRO A 261 -12.54 -3.04 -1.08
CA PRO A 261 -13.98 -2.84 -0.88
C PRO A 261 -14.61 -2.16 -2.10
N GLY A 262 -15.74 -2.70 -2.58
CA GLY A 262 -16.58 -2.04 -3.57
C GLY A 262 -17.21 -0.77 -2.99
N LYS A 263 -17.52 0.19 -3.88
CA LYS A 263 -18.29 1.39 -3.51
C LYS A 263 -19.77 1.05 -3.32
#